data_AF-A0A4Q3CL77-F1
#
_entry.id   AF-A0A4Q3CL77-F1
#
_cell.length_a   1.000
_cell.length_b   1.000
_cell.length_c   1.000
_cell.angle_alpha   90.00
_cell.angle_beta   90.00
_cell.angle_gamma   90.00
#
_symmetry.space_group_name_H-M   'P 1'
#
loop_
_entity.id
_entity.type
_entity.pdbx_description
1 polymer ?
#
loop_
_entity_poly.entity_id
_entity_poly.type
_entity_poly.pdbx_seq_one_letter_code
_entity_poly.pdbx_strand_id
1 'polypeptide(L)' 'MTLVVRPAGPADLDALMELAILSGRGFTSLPEDESTLLARLT' A
#
# COMPACT_ATOMS: atom_id res chain seq x y z
N MET A 1 10.65 -18.57 9.06
CA MET A 1 10.55 -17.25 8.39
C MET A 1 9.75 -16.36 9.32
N THR A 2 10.34 -15.28 9.81
CA THR A 2 9.71 -14.41 10.82
C THR A 2 9.15 -13.16 10.12
N LEU A 3 7.92 -12.80 10.43
CA LEU A 3 7.29 -11.57 9.94
C LEU A 3 7.51 -10.44 10.96
N VAL A 4 7.76 -9.24 10.48
CA VAL A 4 8.03 -8.05 11.31
C VAL A 4 7.12 -6.91 10.88
N VAL A 5 6.53 -6.20 11.85
CA VAL A 5 5.74 -4.99 11.60
C VAL A 5 6.64 -3.77 11.74
N ARG A 6 6.57 -2.87 10.76
CA ARG A 6 7.28 -1.58 10.76
C ARG A 6 6.44 -0.51 10.06
N PRO A 7 6.71 0.79 10.28
CA PRO A 7 6.14 1.85 9.45
C PRO A 7 6.44 1.62 7.97
N ALA A 8 5.47 1.93 7.11
CA ALA A 8 5.66 1.96 5.67
C ALA A 8 6.37 3.25 5.25
N GLY A 9 7.13 3.19 4.17
CA GLY A 9 7.77 4.35 3.54
C GLY A 9 7.69 4.28 2.01
N PRO A 10 8.27 5.26 1.29
CA PRO A 10 8.12 5.36 -0.17
C PRO A 10 8.60 4.12 -0.94
N ALA A 11 9.58 3.39 -0.39
CA ALA A 11 10.09 2.14 -0.98
C ALA A 11 9.08 0.97 -0.95
N ASP A 12 7.97 1.12 -0.20
CA ASP A 12 6.92 0.09 -0.09
C ASP A 12 5.77 0.31 -1.08
N LEU A 13 5.82 1.37 -1.90
CA LEU A 13 4.73 1.77 -2.80
C LEU A 13 4.31 0.63 -3.74
N ASP A 14 5.26 -0.04 -4.39
CA ASP A 14 4.98 -1.10 -5.35
C ASP A 14 4.20 -2.26 -4.69
N ALA A 15 4.63 -2.67 -3.49
CA ALA A 15 3.96 -3.73 -2.73
C ALA A 15 2.57 -3.31 -2.25
N LEU A 16 2.39 -2.04 -1.87
CA LEU A 16 1.08 -1.50 -1.48
C LEU A 16 0.13 -1.39 -2.68
N MET A 17 0.62 -1.04 -3.87
CA MET A 17 -0.15 -1.05 -5.11
C MET A 17 -0.60 -2.46 -5.47
N GLU A 18 0.30 -3.45 -5.38
CA GLU A 18 -0.06 -4.85 -5.61
C GLU A 18 -1.17 -5.31 -4.64
N LEU A 19 -1.04 -4.98 -3.34
CA LEU A 19 -2.06 -5.29 -2.34
C LEU A 19 -3.38 -4.57 -2.62
N ALA A 20 -3.36 -3.32 -3.08
CA ALA A 20 -4.56 -2.56 -3.43
C ALA A 20 -5.34 -3.25 -4.56
N ILE A 21 -4.64 -3.68 -5.62
CA ILE A 21 -5.21 -4.41 -6.75
C ILE A 21 -5.82 -5.74 -6.29
N LEU A 22 -5.06 -6.50 -5.49
CA LEU A 22 -5.51 -7.81 -5.00
C LEU A 22 -6.69 -7.73 -4.02
N SER A 23 -6.79 -6.64 -3.24
CA SER A 23 -7.89 -6.42 -2.28
C SER A 23 -9.22 -6.16 -2.97
N GLY A 24 -9.20 -5.73 -4.24
CA GLY A 24 -10.38 -5.54 -5.05
C GLY A 24 -11.23 -4.31 -4.68
N ARG A 25 -12.33 -4.14 -5.42
CA ARG A 25 -13.21 -2.97 -5.29
C ARG A 25 -13.92 -2.96 -3.93
N GLY A 26 -13.90 -1.81 -3.25
CA GLY A 26 -14.58 -1.59 -1.98
C GLY A 26 -13.65 -1.48 -0.76
N PHE A 27 -12.36 -1.79 -0.92
CA PHE A 27 -11.35 -1.61 0.12
C PHE A 27 -10.80 -0.17 0.15
N THR A 28 -11.66 0.78 0.51
CA THR A 28 -11.39 2.23 0.35
C THR A 28 -10.26 2.78 1.21
N SER A 29 -9.83 2.06 2.24
CA SER A 29 -8.67 2.41 3.05
C SER A 29 -7.34 2.23 2.30
N LEU A 30 -7.27 1.31 1.34
CA LEU A 30 -6.11 1.04 0.48
C LEU A 30 -6.54 1.17 -0.99
N PRO A 31 -6.60 2.41 -1.50
CA PRO A 31 -7.04 2.67 -2.87
C PRO A 31 -6.03 2.17 -3.90
N GLU A 32 -6.52 1.69 -5.04
CA GLU A 32 -5.73 1.42 -6.26
C GLU A 32 -5.38 2.76 -6.96
N ASP A 33 -4.67 3.65 -6.24
CA ASP A 33 -4.27 4.98 -6.71
C ASP A 33 -2.85 5.30 -6.20
N GLU A 34 -1.89 5.27 -7.13
CA GLU A 34 -0.47 5.45 -6.83
C GLU A 34 -0.17 6.81 -6.20
N SER A 35 -0.78 7.89 -6.72
CA SER A 35 -0.54 9.25 -6.24
C SER A 35 -1.01 9.44 -4.79
N THR A 36 -2.17 8.87 -4.47
CA THR A 36 -2.77 8.91 -3.15
C THR A 36 -1.96 8.08 -2.15
N LEU A 37 -1.48 6.90 -2.56
CA LEU A 37 -0.64 6.07 -1.70
C LEU A 37 0.72 6.73 -1.46
N LEU A 38 1.37 7.24 -2.50
CA LEU A 38 2.66 7.92 -2.35
C LEU A 38 2.55 9.13 -1.41
N ALA A 39 1.50 9.94 -1.52
CA ALA A 39 1.28 11.09 -0.63
C ALA A 39 1.08 10.69 0.85
N ARG A 40 0.70 9.45 1.15
CA ARG A 40 0.59 8.93 2.53
C ARG A 40 1.90 8.37 3.07
N LEU A 41 2.86 8.08 2.19
CA LEU A 41 4.15 7.48 2.54
C LEU A 41 5.26 8.51 2.73
N THR A 42 4.98 9.79 2.48
CA THR A 42 5.88 10.94 2.62
C THR A 42 5.40 11.88 3.71
#